data_AF-A0A7X2SXW4-F1
#
_entry.id   AF-A0A7X2SXW4-F1
#
_cell.length_a   1.000
_cell.length_b   1.000
_cell.length_c   1.000
_cell.angle_alpha   90.00
_cell.angle_beta   90.00
_cell.angle_gamma   90.00
#
_symmetry.space_group_name_H-M   'P 1'
#
loop_
_entity.id
_entity.type
_entity.pdbx_description
1 polymer ?
#
loop_
_entity_poly.entity_id
_entity_poly.type
_entity_poly.pdbx_seq_one_letter_code
_entity_poly.pdbx_strand_id
1 'polypeptide(L)' 'MKNILIISGHPDLSHSVGNATILNEVASALPDAEIRRLDALYPDNNINVS' A
#
# COMPACT_ATOMS: atom_id res chain seq x y z
N MET A 1 19.13 -10.58 1.43
CA MET A 1 18.16 -9.48 1.48
C MET A 1 16.87 -9.95 0.81
N LYS A 2 15.70 -9.63 1.37
CA LYS A 2 14.41 -10.05 0.80
C LYS A 2 13.76 -8.85 0.13
N ASN A 3 13.37 -8.99 -1.13
CA ASN A 3 12.60 -7.97 -1.83
C ASN A 3 11.14 -8.15 -1.45
N ILE A 4 10.61 -7.22 -0.65
CA ILE A 4 9.24 -7.27 -0.14
C ILE A 4 8.46 -6.14 -0.81
N LEU A 5 7.34 -6.50 -1.43
CA LEU A 5 6.39 -5.58 -2.03
C LEU A 5 5.03 -5.79 -1.36
N ILE A 6 4.47 -4.72 -0.81
CA ILE A 6 3.17 -4.71 -0.15
C ILE A 6 2.23 -3.87 -1.00
N ILE A 7 1.13 -4.48 -1.43
CA ILE A 7 0.09 -3.81 -2.22
C ILE A 7 -1.11 -3.55 -1.31
N SER A 8 -1.39 -2.29 -1.02
CA SER A 8 -2.62 -1.89 -0.35
C SER A 8 -3.75 -1.74 -1.38
N GLY A 9 -4.72 -2.65 -1.32
CA GLY A 9 -5.92 -2.64 -2.16
C GLY A 9 -7.15 -2.03 -1.50
N HIS A 10 -7.00 -1.32 -0.38
CA HIS A 10 -8.13 -0.69 0.29
C HIS A 10 -8.63 0.49 -0.56
N PRO A 11 -9.92 0.58 -0.93
CA PRO A 11 -10.42 1.60 -1.88
C PRO A 11 -10.21 3.04 -1.43
N ASP A 12 -10.14 3.26 -0.11
CA ASP A 12 -9.81 4.55 0.47
C ASP A 12 -9.10 4.36 1.81
N LEU A 13 -7.78 4.20 1.77
CA LEU A 13 -6.99 3.93 2.98
C LEU A 13 -7.13 5.06 4.02
N SER A 14 -7.49 6.28 3.62
CA SER A 14 -7.63 7.40 4.55
C SER A 14 -8.75 7.18 5.59
N HIS A 15 -9.75 6.37 5.24
CA HIS A 15 -10.85 6.00 6.15
C HIS A 15 -10.61 4.66 6.89
N SER A 16 -9.43 4.05 6.73
CA SER A 16 -9.12 2.74 7.30
C SER A 16 -8.09 2.82 8.43
N VAL A 17 -8.55 3.11 9.65
CA VAL A 17 -7.67 3.22 10.83
C VAL A 17 -6.82 1.97 11.03
N GLY A 18 -7.42 0.77 10.89
CA GLY A 18 -6.72 -0.50 11.06
C GLY A 18 -5.62 -0.73 10.03
N ASN A 19 -5.95 -0.63 8.75
CA ASN A 19 -4.96 -0.85 7.68
C ASN A 19 -3.89 0.24 7.64
N ALA A 20 -4.24 1.50 7.92
CA ALA A 20 -3.27 2.57 8.03
C ALA A 20 -2.27 2.30 9.17
N THR A 21 -2.76 1.83 10.33
CA THR A 21 -1.90 1.42 11.45
C THR A 21 -0.94 0.31 11.05
N ILE A 22 -1.45 -0.76 10.41
CA ILE A 22 -0.62 -1.88 9.95
C ILE A 22 0.48 -1.39 8.99
N LEU A 23 0.12 -0.57 7.99
CA LEU A 23 1.10 -0.10 7.00
C LEU A 23 2.18 0.80 7.62
N ASN A 24 1.82 1.61 8.61
CA ASN A 24 2.79 2.44 9.35
C ASN A 24 3.76 1.56 10.15
N GLU A 25 3.25 0.57 10.88
CA GLU A 25 4.09 -0.36 11.65
C GLU A 25 5.01 -1.17 10.73
N VAL A 26 4.49 -1.64 9.59
CA VAL A 26 5.27 -2.39 8.62
C VAL A 26 6.33 -1.52 7.94
N ALA A 27 6.03 -0.27 7.61
CA ALA A 27 7.02 0.67 7.05
C ALA A 27 8.17 0.94 8.04
N SER A 28 7.86 0.99 9.35
CA SER A 28 8.86 1.14 10.41
C SER A 28 9.71 -0.13 10.58
N ALA A 29 9.07 -1.31 10.60
CA ALA A 29 9.75 -2.59 10.82
C ALA A 29 10.56 -3.08 9.60
N LEU A 30 10.13 -2.72 8.39
CA LEU A 30 10.72 -3.14 7.12
C LEU A 30 11.01 -1.92 6.24
N PRO A 31 12.03 -1.11 6.56
CA PRO A 31 12.31 0.15 5.84
C PRO A 31 12.66 -0.06 4.36
N ASP A 32 13.13 -1.26 3.99
CA ASP A 32 13.45 -1.63 2.61
C ASP A 32 12.26 -2.20 1.84
N ALA A 33 11.10 -2.39 2.49
CA ALA A 33 9.90 -2.87 1.82
C ALA A 33 9.25 -1.75 0.99
N GLU A 34 8.86 -2.08 -0.24
CA GLU A 34 8.09 -1.17 -1.07
C GLU A 34 6.61 -1.29 -0.73
N ILE A 35 5.96 -0.15 -0.45
CA ILE A 35 4.51 -0.09 -0.20
C ILE A 35 3.85 0.68 -1.34
N ARG A 36 2.98 0.00 -2.10
CA ARG A 36 2.20 0.61 -3.18
C ARG A 36 0.73 0.65 -2.81
N ARG A 37 0.15 1.85 -2.89
CA ARG A 37 -1.25 2.14 -2.58
C ARG A 37 -2.07 2.23 -3.87
N LEU A 38 -2.95 1.27 -4.11
CA LEU A 38 -3.74 1.25 -5.35
C LEU A 38 -4.79 2.36 -5.38
N ASP A 39 -5.35 2.74 -4.22
CA ASP A 39 -6.27 3.89 -4.11
C ASP A 39 -5.62 5.21 -4.54
N ALA A 40 -4.33 5.38 -4.26
CA ALA A 40 -3.57 6.56 -4.67
C ALA A 40 -3.04 6.45 -6.12
N LEU A 41 -2.60 5.26 -6.54
CA LEU A 41 -1.99 5.05 -7.86
C LEU A 41 -3.03 4.97 -8.99
N TYR A 42 -4.21 4.44 -8.70
CA TYR A 42 -5.29 4.20 -9.65
C TYR A 42 -6.64 4.66 -9.07
N PRO A 43 -6.81 5.97 -8.81
CA PRO A 43 -8.02 6.51 -8.18
C PRO A 43 -9.29 6.31 -9.02
N ASP A 44 -9.12 6.09 -10.33
CA ASP A 44 -10.20 5.80 -11.29
C ASP A 44 -10.36 4.30 -11.57
N ASN A 45 -9.63 3.44 -10.84
CA ASN A 45 -9.54 1.99 -11.04
C ASN A 45 -9.03 1.58 -12.43
N ASN A 46 -8.43 2.48 -13.20
CA ASN A 46 -7.91 2.17 -14.52
C ASN A 46 -6.45 1.72 -14.43
N ILE A 47 -6.28 0.42 -14.18
CA ILE A 47 -4.95 -0.18 -14.11
C ILE A 47 -4.49 -0.49 -15.54
N ASN A 48 -3.61 0.36 -16.07
CA ASN A 48 -2.96 0.08 -17.34
C ASN A 48 -1.96 -1.08 -17.18
N VAL A 49 -2.26 -2.21 -17.82
CA VAL A 49 -1.43 -3.43 -17.85
C VAL A 49 -0.80 -3.69 -19.23
N SER A 50 -0.90 -2.72 -20.14
CA SER A 50 -0.38 -2.80 -21.52
C SER A 50 1.09 -2.43 -21.65
#